data_AF-A0A1Z9XU42-F1
#
_entry.id   AF-A0A1Z9XU42-F1
#
_cell.length_a   1.000
_cell.length_b   1.000
_cell.length_c   1.000
_cell.angle_alpha   90.00
_cell.angle_beta   90.00
_cell.angle_gamma   90.00
#
_symmetry.space_group_name_H-M   'P 1'
#
loop_
_entity.id
_entity.type
_entity.pdbx_description
1 polymer ?
#
loop_
_entity_poly.entity_id
_entity_poly.type
_entity_poly.pdbx_seq_one_letter_code
_entity_poly.pdbx_strand_id
1 'polypeptide(L)'
;MQEAGFFDRLRQAAGPVWDDYVDHAFIAGIADGSLPEPAFRHYLGQDYLFLLQFARAYALAVYKSDSLEDMRAEAAGMSAILDVETHLHVTFCAGWGLDEAAMAGLPEDPACIAYTRFVLERGMAGDILDLHVALSPCIIGYAHIGRRLAADPATKMAGNPYADWIAMYAGDDYQEVAAAAEARLNKIAKQRGGEARFASLSRDFSAATLLEVGFWQMGLERA
;
A
#
# COMPACT_ATOMS: atom_id res chain seq x y z
N MET A 1 -25.20 0.11 15.89
CA MET A 1 -23.74 0.20 15.63
C MET A 1 -23.36 -1.02 14.83
N GLN A 2 -22.81 -0.83 13.64
CA GLN A 2 -22.24 -1.92 12.87
C GLN A 2 -20.97 -2.39 13.60
N GLU A 3 -20.80 -3.70 13.76
CA GLU A 3 -19.59 -4.27 14.37
C GLU A 3 -18.38 -3.90 13.51
N ALA A 4 -17.27 -3.47 14.14
CA ALA A 4 -16.07 -3.04 13.42
C ALA A 4 -15.51 -4.19 12.57
N GLY A 5 -15.05 -3.86 11.35
CA GLY A 5 -14.45 -4.84 10.44
C GLY A 5 -13.20 -5.50 11.02
N PHE A 6 -12.76 -6.61 10.42
CA PHE A 6 -11.51 -7.25 10.81
C PHE A 6 -10.31 -6.31 10.58
N PHE A 7 -10.30 -5.57 9.47
CA PHE A 7 -9.31 -4.53 9.22
C PHE A 7 -9.31 -3.46 10.32
N ASP A 8 -10.47 -2.93 10.71
CA ASP A 8 -10.55 -1.94 11.79
C ASP A 8 -9.96 -2.46 13.10
N ARG A 9 -10.20 -3.73 13.43
CA ARG A 9 -9.62 -4.37 14.62
C ARG A 9 -8.10 -4.45 14.52
N LEU A 10 -7.54 -4.82 13.36
CA LEU A 10 -6.09 -4.84 13.14
C LEU A 10 -5.49 -3.44 13.26
N ARG A 11 -6.12 -2.45 12.62
CA ARG A 11 -5.71 -1.05 12.66
C ARG A 11 -5.70 -0.51 14.09
N GLN A 12 -6.77 -0.76 14.86
CA GLN A 12 -6.83 -0.39 16.27
C GLN A 12 -5.74 -1.08 17.10
N ALA A 13 -5.44 -2.35 16.82
CA ALA A 13 -4.39 -3.10 17.50
C ALA A 13 -2.97 -2.63 17.12
N ALA A 14 -2.78 -2.05 15.94
CA ALA A 14 -1.51 -1.44 15.53
C ALA A 14 -1.17 -0.19 16.36
N GLY A 15 -2.19 0.50 16.88
CA GLY A 15 -2.02 1.64 17.76
C GLY A 15 -1.19 2.75 17.10
N PRO A 16 -0.19 3.34 17.80
CA PRO A 16 0.57 4.48 17.31
C PRO A 16 1.30 4.24 15.99
N VAL A 17 1.66 2.99 15.66
CA VAL A 17 2.37 2.69 14.41
C VAL A 17 1.53 3.02 13.18
N TRP A 18 0.20 2.90 13.28
CA TRP A 18 -0.69 3.32 12.20
C TRP A 18 -0.64 4.83 12.01
N ASP A 19 -0.67 5.59 13.10
CA ASP A 19 -0.63 7.05 13.04
C ASP A 19 0.75 7.52 12.52
N ASP A 20 1.85 6.91 12.97
CA ASP A 20 3.21 7.18 12.47
C ASP A 20 3.34 6.94 10.95
N TYR A 21 2.56 5.99 10.42
CA TYR A 21 2.49 5.72 8.98
C TYR A 21 1.66 6.78 8.24
N VAL A 22 0.40 6.99 8.65
CA VAL A 22 -0.53 7.83 7.87
C VAL A 22 -0.29 9.32 8.06
N ASP A 23 0.36 9.73 9.15
CA ASP A 23 0.74 11.11 9.48
C ASP A 23 2.25 11.37 9.36
N HIS A 24 2.98 10.49 8.65
CA HIS A 24 4.43 10.60 8.51
C HIS A 24 4.87 11.96 7.94
N ALA A 25 6.08 12.42 8.30
CA ALA A 25 6.64 13.69 7.84
C ALA A 25 6.75 13.80 6.30
N PHE A 26 6.93 12.67 5.62
CA PHE A 26 6.88 12.59 4.15
C PHE A 26 5.50 12.99 3.61
N ILE A 27 4.42 12.49 4.23
CA ILE A 27 3.04 12.81 3.88
C ILE A 27 2.71 14.27 4.24
N ALA A 28 3.21 14.78 5.37
CA ALA A 28 3.07 16.19 5.72
C ALA A 28 3.71 17.11 4.65
N GLY A 29 4.91 16.77 4.17
CA GLY A 29 5.57 17.50 3.09
C GLY A 29 4.86 17.38 1.74
N ILE A 30 4.17 16.27 1.47
CA ILE A 30 3.26 16.16 0.32
C ILE A 30 2.09 17.13 0.49
N ALA A 31 1.49 17.19 1.68
CA ALA A 31 0.29 17.97 1.95
C ALA A 31 0.50 19.48 1.79
N ASP A 32 1.61 20.02 2.29
CA ASP A 32 1.93 21.45 2.19
C ASP A 32 2.76 21.81 0.93
N GLY A 33 3.23 20.79 0.20
CA GLY A 33 4.05 20.93 -1.01
C GLY A 33 5.50 21.28 -0.72
N SER A 34 5.99 21.07 0.50
CA SER A 34 7.37 21.34 0.90
C SER A 34 8.30 20.13 0.82
N LEU A 35 7.79 18.93 0.50
CA LEU A 35 8.64 17.75 0.33
C LEU A 35 9.72 18.05 -0.73
N PRO A 36 11.00 17.72 -0.50
CA PRO A 36 12.03 17.91 -1.52
C PRO A 36 11.78 17.01 -2.72
N GLU A 37 11.89 17.56 -3.93
CA GLU A 37 11.74 16.80 -5.18
C GLU A 37 12.62 15.54 -5.24
N PRO A 38 13.90 15.54 -4.82
CA PRO A 38 14.71 14.32 -4.81
C PRO A 38 14.13 13.19 -3.96
N ALA A 39 13.50 13.53 -2.82
CA ALA A 39 12.86 12.55 -1.93
C ALA A 39 11.65 11.90 -2.62
N PHE A 40 10.81 12.72 -3.26
CA PHE A 40 9.65 12.22 -4.00
C PHE A 40 10.06 11.38 -5.22
N ARG A 41 11.06 11.84 -5.97
CA ARG A 41 11.59 11.11 -7.13
C ARG A 41 12.20 9.75 -6.72
N HIS A 42 12.90 9.69 -5.60
CA HIS A 42 13.42 8.41 -5.07
C HIS A 42 12.29 7.47 -4.66
N TYR A 43 11.28 7.98 -3.94
CA TYR A 43 10.08 7.23 -3.59
C TYR A 43 9.42 6.63 -4.83
N LEU A 44 9.14 7.42 -5.88
CA LEU A 44 8.51 6.94 -7.10
C LEU A 44 9.30 5.83 -7.79
N GLY A 45 10.63 5.95 -7.84
CA GLY A 45 11.49 4.91 -8.42
C GLY A 45 11.43 3.60 -7.64
N GLN A 46 11.39 3.68 -6.31
CA GLN A 46 11.28 2.48 -5.46
C GLN A 46 9.88 1.90 -5.45
N ASP A 47 8.85 2.74 -5.58
CA ASP A 47 7.45 2.34 -5.65
C ASP A 47 7.16 1.53 -6.94
N TYR A 48 7.81 1.89 -8.06
CA TYR A 48 7.78 1.04 -9.26
C TYR A 48 8.31 -0.37 -8.99
N LEU A 49 9.46 -0.49 -8.31
CA LEU A 49 10.03 -1.80 -7.95
C LEU A 49 9.16 -2.55 -6.94
N PHE A 50 8.52 -1.82 -6.02
CA PHE A 50 7.56 -2.35 -5.06
C PHE A 50 6.36 -2.99 -5.78
N LEU A 51 5.75 -2.29 -6.73
CA LEU A 51 4.59 -2.77 -7.51
C LEU A 51 4.89 -4.10 -8.24
N LEU A 52 6.12 -4.29 -8.74
CA LEU A 52 6.52 -5.57 -9.35
C LEU A 52 6.49 -6.74 -8.35
N GLN A 53 6.90 -6.52 -7.10
CA GLN A 53 6.83 -7.54 -6.05
C GLN A 53 5.40 -7.69 -5.53
N PHE A 54 4.63 -6.61 -5.49
CA PHE A 54 3.22 -6.62 -5.11
C PHE A 54 2.38 -7.43 -6.09
N ALA A 55 2.63 -7.31 -7.40
CA ALA A 55 2.05 -8.18 -8.42
C ALA A 55 2.39 -9.66 -8.19
N ARG A 56 3.63 -9.98 -7.79
CA ARG A 56 4.03 -11.36 -7.42
C ARG A 56 3.32 -11.85 -6.15
N ALA A 57 3.06 -10.96 -5.19
CA ALA A 57 2.28 -11.30 -4.00
C ALA A 57 0.83 -11.64 -4.37
N TYR A 58 0.21 -10.92 -5.30
CA TYR A 58 -1.10 -11.29 -5.84
C TYR A 58 -1.08 -12.59 -6.65
N ALA A 59 -0.02 -12.87 -7.41
CA ALA A 59 0.17 -14.18 -8.03
C ALA A 59 0.23 -15.32 -6.99
N LEU A 60 0.88 -15.06 -5.84
CA LEU A 60 0.87 -15.98 -4.70
C LEU A 60 -0.53 -16.11 -4.09
N ALA A 61 -1.33 -15.04 -4.03
CA ALA A 61 -2.72 -15.10 -3.59
C ALA A 61 -3.58 -15.97 -4.51
N VAL A 62 -3.37 -15.92 -5.84
CA VAL A 62 -3.99 -16.85 -6.80
C VAL A 62 -3.62 -18.29 -6.45
N TYR A 63 -2.35 -18.58 -6.20
CA TYR A 63 -1.88 -19.91 -5.82
C TYR A 63 -2.48 -20.40 -4.49
N LYS A 64 -2.68 -19.50 -3.53
CA LYS A 64 -3.21 -19.79 -2.18
C LYS A 64 -4.76 -19.84 -2.12
N SER A 65 -5.45 -19.54 -3.22
CA SER A 65 -6.91 -19.49 -3.28
C SER A 65 -7.53 -20.89 -3.30
N ASP A 66 -8.65 -21.08 -2.60
CA ASP A 66 -9.34 -22.39 -2.50
C ASP A 66 -10.34 -22.65 -3.63
N SER A 67 -10.81 -21.60 -4.30
CA SER A 67 -11.88 -21.70 -5.30
C SER A 67 -11.53 -20.97 -6.59
N LEU A 68 -12.13 -21.39 -7.70
CA LEU A 68 -11.94 -20.72 -9.00
C LEU A 68 -12.43 -19.27 -8.98
N GLU A 69 -13.48 -18.96 -8.22
CA GLU A 69 -13.96 -17.59 -8.02
C GLU A 69 -12.88 -16.75 -7.33
N ASP A 70 -12.28 -17.28 -6.27
CA ASP A 70 -11.22 -16.60 -5.54
C ASP A 70 -9.96 -16.42 -6.40
N MET A 71 -9.54 -17.45 -7.12
CA MET A 71 -8.43 -17.36 -8.07
C MET A 71 -8.63 -16.26 -9.11
N ARG A 72 -9.86 -16.11 -9.64
CA ARG A 72 -10.18 -15.05 -10.62
C ARG A 72 -10.13 -13.67 -9.98
N ALA A 73 -10.61 -13.52 -8.75
CA ALA A 73 -10.54 -12.26 -8.02
C ALA A 73 -9.09 -11.83 -7.75
N GLU A 74 -8.24 -12.73 -7.26
CA GLU A 74 -6.83 -12.43 -7.02
C GLU A 74 -6.07 -12.15 -8.33
N ALA A 75 -6.39 -12.88 -9.41
CA ALA A 75 -5.79 -12.65 -10.72
C ALA A 75 -6.19 -11.29 -11.33
N ALA A 76 -7.42 -10.85 -11.08
CA ALA A 76 -7.87 -9.51 -11.46
C ALA A 76 -7.09 -8.42 -10.70
N GLY A 77 -6.85 -8.61 -9.40
CA GLY A 77 -5.98 -7.72 -8.62
C GLY A 77 -4.55 -7.66 -9.17
N MET A 78 -3.96 -8.82 -9.50
CA MET A 78 -2.65 -8.89 -10.14
C MET A 78 -2.60 -8.12 -11.47
N SER A 79 -3.60 -8.34 -12.35
CA SER A 79 -3.67 -7.66 -13.65
C SER A 79 -3.90 -6.16 -13.48
N ALA A 80 -4.70 -5.73 -12.49
CA ALA A 80 -4.85 -4.31 -12.18
C ALA A 80 -3.49 -3.66 -11.82
N ILE A 81 -2.66 -4.32 -11.03
CA ILE A 81 -1.31 -3.81 -10.71
C ILE A 81 -0.44 -3.74 -11.97
N LEU A 82 -0.37 -4.84 -12.73
CA LEU A 82 0.53 -4.96 -13.88
C LEU A 82 0.13 -4.03 -15.04
N ASP A 83 -1.15 -3.99 -15.38
CA ASP A 83 -1.63 -3.39 -16.62
C ASP A 83 -2.18 -1.98 -16.42
N VAL A 84 -2.61 -1.64 -15.19
CA VAL A 84 -3.24 -0.34 -14.91
C VAL A 84 -2.35 0.51 -14.00
N GLU A 85 -2.09 0.05 -12.77
CA GLU A 85 -1.36 0.85 -11.78
C GLU A 85 0.07 1.14 -12.21
N THR A 86 0.80 0.13 -12.68
CA THR A 86 2.17 0.31 -13.20
C THR A 86 2.19 1.27 -14.39
N HIS A 87 1.19 1.21 -15.28
CA HIS A 87 1.13 2.10 -16.44
C HIS A 87 0.84 3.56 -16.04
N LEU A 88 -0.09 3.77 -15.10
CA LEU A 88 -0.38 5.09 -14.53
C LEU A 88 0.85 5.65 -13.81
N HIS A 89 1.53 4.82 -13.03
CA HIS A 89 2.77 5.17 -12.33
C HIS A 89 3.86 5.62 -13.31
N VAL A 90 4.12 4.84 -14.35
CA VAL A 90 5.09 5.20 -15.40
C VAL A 90 4.73 6.52 -16.08
N THR A 91 3.45 6.73 -16.39
CA THR A 91 2.97 7.98 -17.00
C THR A 91 3.17 9.17 -16.08
N PHE A 92 2.86 9.01 -14.79
CA PHE A 92 3.08 10.03 -13.76
C PHE A 92 4.57 10.35 -13.60
N CYS A 93 5.41 9.32 -13.48
CA CYS A 93 6.87 9.41 -13.38
C CYS A 93 7.53 10.06 -14.60
N ALA A 94 6.95 9.92 -15.80
CA ALA A 94 7.46 10.56 -17.01
C ALA A 94 7.45 12.10 -16.89
N GLY A 95 6.43 12.68 -16.24
CA GLY A 95 6.39 14.12 -15.92
C GLY A 95 7.54 14.57 -15.02
N TRP A 96 8.10 13.65 -14.24
CA TRP A 96 9.27 13.83 -13.39
C TRP A 96 10.57 13.40 -14.07
N GLY A 97 10.57 13.05 -15.36
CA GLY A 97 11.77 12.61 -16.07
C GLY A 97 12.30 11.24 -15.62
N LEU A 98 11.39 10.36 -15.19
CA LEU A 98 11.66 8.94 -14.90
C LEU A 98 10.87 8.09 -15.90
N ASP A 99 11.55 7.46 -16.84
CA ASP A 99 10.93 6.45 -17.69
C ASP A 99 10.99 5.06 -17.04
N GLU A 100 10.24 4.12 -17.60
CA GLU A 100 10.13 2.75 -17.09
C GLU A 100 11.50 2.04 -17.03
N ALA A 101 12.34 2.22 -18.05
CA ALA A 101 13.65 1.59 -18.12
C ALA A 101 14.60 2.12 -17.03
N ALA A 102 14.55 3.42 -16.76
CA ALA A 102 15.31 4.06 -15.69
C ALA A 102 14.88 3.53 -14.33
N MET A 103 13.56 3.43 -14.07
CA MET A 103 13.04 2.89 -12.80
C MET A 103 13.35 1.40 -12.64
N ALA A 104 13.19 0.60 -13.69
CA ALA A 104 13.51 -0.84 -13.68
C ALA A 104 15.00 -1.13 -13.47
N GLY A 105 15.88 -0.20 -13.84
CA GLY A 105 17.32 -0.29 -13.64
C GLY A 105 17.81 0.15 -12.25
N LEU A 106 16.93 0.69 -11.40
CA LEU A 106 17.31 1.11 -10.05
C LEU A 106 17.61 -0.12 -9.16
N PRO A 107 18.59 -0.03 -8.24
CA PRO A 107 18.71 -1.01 -7.18
C PRO A 107 17.51 -0.87 -6.22
N GLU A 108 16.96 -2.00 -5.76
CA GLU A 108 15.99 -1.98 -4.66
C GLU A 108 16.68 -1.41 -3.40
N ASP A 109 16.06 -0.40 -2.80
CA ASP A 109 16.48 0.15 -1.52
C ASP A 109 16.20 -0.86 -0.39
N PRO A 110 17.04 -0.94 0.65
CA PRO A 110 16.80 -1.84 1.79
C PRO A 110 15.39 -1.77 2.37
N ALA A 111 14.74 -0.60 2.42
CA ALA A 111 13.36 -0.49 2.91
C ALA A 111 12.35 -1.17 1.97
N CYS A 112 12.51 -1.00 0.65
CA CYS A 112 11.71 -1.68 -0.37
C CYS A 112 11.88 -3.20 -0.30
N ILE A 113 13.13 -3.69 -0.15
CA ILE A 113 13.41 -5.12 0.03
C ILE A 113 12.75 -5.62 1.32
N ALA A 114 12.97 -4.96 2.45
CA ALA A 114 12.44 -5.38 3.74
C ALA A 114 10.92 -5.53 3.68
N TYR A 115 10.23 -4.55 3.08
CA TYR A 115 8.78 -4.58 2.99
C TYR A 115 8.27 -5.68 2.05
N THR A 116 8.71 -5.65 0.79
CA THR A 116 8.21 -6.61 -0.22
C THR A 116 8.54 -8.06 0.14
N ARG A 117 9.72 -8.32 0.70
CA ARG A 117 10.09 -9.67 1.14
C ARG A 117 9.33 -10.11 2.37
N PHE A 118 9.00 -9.20 3.29
CA PHE A 118 8.10 -9.51 4.41
C PHE A 118 6.72 -9.96 3.92
N VAL A 119 6.10 -9.21 3.01
CA VAL A 119 4.77 -9.55 2.44
C VAL A 119 4.78 -10.93 1.79
N LEU A 120 5.76 -11.18 0.91
CA LEU A 120 5.89 -12.46 0.22
C LEU A 120 6.16 -13.62 1.20
N GLU A 121 7.01 -13.40 2.20
CA GLU A 121 7.35 -14.42 3.18
C GLU A 121 6.15 -14.78 4.07
N ARG A 122 5.36 -13.80 4.53
CA ARG A 122 4.11 -14.05 5.27
C ARG A 122 3.12 -14.87 4.45
N GLY A 123 2.97 -14.56 3.17
CA GLY A 123 2.13 -15.37 2.28
C GLY A 123 2.67 -16.77 2.00
N MET A 124 3.99 -16.94 1.93
CA MET A 124 4.61 -18.25 1.70
C MET A 124 4.46 -19.15 2.92
N ALA A 125 4.83 -18.65 4.10
CA ALA A 125 4.81 -19.39 5.36
C ALA A 125 3.39 -19.62 5.88
N GLY A 126 2.47 -18.68 5.63
CA GLY A 126 1.09 -18.71 6.08
C GLY A 126 0.08 -19.17 5.02
N ASP A 127 -1.18 -18.84 5.28
CA ASP A 127 -2.29 -18.97 4.35
C ASP A 127 -2.66 -17.65 3.67
N ILE A 128 -3.73 -17.66 2.87
CA ILE A 128 -4.19 -16.47 2.15
C ILE A 128 -4.58 -15.31 3.09
N LEU A 129 -4.96 -15.59 4.35
CA LEU A 129 -5.26 -14.53 5.31
C LEU A 129 -3.99 -13.84 5.78
N ASP A 130 -2.92 -14.58 6.08
CA ASP A 130 -1.64 -13.97 6.50
C ASP A 130 -1.09 -13.05 5.39
N LEU A 131 -1.23 -13.48 4.13
CA LEU A 131 -0.87 -12.67 2.96
C LEU A 131 -1.70 -11.38 2.86
N HIS A 132 -3.03 -11.50 2.88
CA HIS A 132 -3.93 -10.33 2.77
C HIS A 132 -3.75 -9.36 3.95
N VAL A 133 -3.44 -9.86 5.14
CA VAL A 133 -3.09 -9.03 6.29
C VAL A 133 -1.82 -8.22 6.02
N ALA A 134 -0.77 -8.84 5.47
CA ALA A 134 0.48 -8.14 5.15
C ALA A 134 0.35 -7.15 3.97
N LEU A 135 -0.56 -7.40 3.02
CA LEU A 135 -0.87 -6.52 1.89
C LEU A 135 -1.69 -5.28 2.32
N SER A 136 -2.55 -5.45 3.31
CA SER A 136 -3.61 -4.46 3.61
C SER A 136 -3.15 -3.07 4.04
N PRO A 137 -2.03 -2.86 4.79
CA PRO A 137 -1.58 -1.52 5.14
C PRO A 137 -1.33 -0.64 3.91
N CYS A 138 -0.75 -1.19 2.84
CA CYS A 138 -0.47 -0.44 1.62
C CYS A 138 -1.78 0.02 0.95
N ILE A 139 -2.61 -0.91 0.50
CA ILE A 139 -3.80 -0.57 -0.30
C ILE A 139 -4.77 0.33 0.47
N ILE A 140 -5.04 -0.01 1.74
CA ILE A 140 -6.05 0.70 2.53
C ILE A 140 -5.45 1.96 3.17
N GLY A 141 -4.15 1.95 3.50
CA GLY A 141 -3.44 3.10 4.05
C GLY A 141 -3.29 4.24 3.05
N TYR A 142 -2.91 3.95 1.81
CA TYR A 142 -2.84 4.95 0.75
C TYR A 142 -4.22 5.58 0.48
N ALA A 143 -5.28 4.78 0.45
CA ALA A 143 -6.65 5.28 0.33
C ALA A 143 -7.04 6.18 1.51
N HIS A 144 -6.66 5.80 2.74
CA HIS A 144 -6.88 6.60 3.93
C HIS A 144 -6.14 7.94 3.87
N ILE A 145 -4.86 7.92 3.50
CA ILE A 145 -4.02 9.11 3.35
C ILE A 145 -4.60 10.04 2.29
N GLY A 146 -4.87 9.53 1.09
CA GLY A 146 -5.40 10.31 -0.03
C GLY A 146 -6.71 11.03 0.35
N ARG A 147 -7.70 10.30 0.87
CA ARG A 147 -8.97 10.90 1.31
C ARG A 147 -8.78 11.94 2.42
N ARG A 148 -7.93 11.65 3.41
CA ARG A 148 -7.67 12.56 4.51
C ARG A 148 -7.06 13.86 4.00
N LEU A 149 -6.02 13.78 3.16
CA LEU A 149 -5.38 14.96 2.58
C LEU A 149 -6.35 15.75 1.70
N ALA A 150 -7.12 15.10 0.85
CA ALA A 150 -8.08 15.79 -0.02
C ALA A 150 -9.22 16.48 0.74
N ALA A 151 -9.59 15.96 1.92
CA ALA A 151 -10.63 16.54 2.78
C ALA A 151 -10.12 17.61 3.74
N ASP A 152 -8.80 17.67 4.01
CA ASP A 152 -8.20 18.60 4.95
C ASP A 152 -8.02 19.99 4.30
N PRO A 153 -8.67 21.06 4.82
CA PRO A 153 -8.49 22.41 4.32
C PRO A 153 -7.05 22.96 4.43
N ALA A 154 -6.21 22.36 5.27
CA ALA A 154 -4.80 22.71 5.39
C ALA A 154 -3.94 22.16 4.25
N THR A 155 -4.42 21.13 3.53
CA THR A 155 -3.72 20.59 2.36
C THR A 155 -3.71 21.61 1.23
N LYS A 156 -2.51 21.93 0.74
CA LYS A 156 -2.33 22.83 -0.38
C LYS A 156 -2.60 22.08 -1.68
N MET A 157 -3.70 22.38 -2.36
CA MET A 157 -3.97 21.82 -3.70
C MET A 157 -3.47 22.75 -4.82
N ALA A 158 -3.61 24.06 -4.66
CA ALA A 158 -3.18 25.02 -5.68
C ALA A 158 -1.65 25.23 -5.65
N GLY A 159 -0.98 24.95 -6.78
CA GLY A 159 0.47 25.13 -6.91
C GLY A 159 1.29 24.17 -6.05
N ASN A 160 0.71 23.04 -5.64
CA ASN A 160 1.42 21.94 -5.00
C ASN A 160 1.90 20.95 -6.09
N PRO A 161 3.21 20.66 -6.18
CA PRO A 161 3.73 19.71 -7.16
C PRO A 161 3.20 18.28 -6.98
N TYR A 162 2.65 17.94 -5.82
CA TYR A 162 2.16 16.60 -5.48
C TYR A 162 0.63 16.49 -5.49
N ALA A 163 -0.08 17.52 -5.96
CA ALA A 163 -1.55 17.54 -5.98
C ALA A 163 -2.15 16.37 -6.76
N ASP A 164 -1.53 15.95 -7.87
CA ASP A 164 -1.99 14.83 -8.69
C ASP A 164 -1.87 13.49 -7.95
N TRP A 165 -0.81 13.30 -7.16
CA TRP A 165 -0.65 12.12 -6.30
C TRP A 165 -1.77 12.07 -5.24
N ILE A 166 -2.07 13.20 -4.60
CA ILE A 166 -3.18 13.31 -3.63
C ILE A 166 -4.51 12.98 -4.31
N ALA A 167 -4.78 13.57 -5.48
CA ALA A 167 -6.01 13.37 -6.23
C ALA A 167 -6.19 11.91 -6.67
N MET A 168 -5.11 11.25 -7.08
CA MET A 168 -5.13 9.84 -7.49
C MET A 168 -5.60 8.92 -6.35
N TYR A 169 -4.96 8.99 -5.17
CA TYR A 169 -5.32 8.13 -4.04
C TYR A 169 -6.63 8.56 -3.36
N ALA A 170 -7.04 9.82 -3.49
CA ALA A 170 -8.34 10.29 -3.00
C ALA A 170 -9.51 9.93 -3.93
N GLY A 171 -9.23 9.72 -5.22
CA GLY A 171 -10.23 9.53 -6.26
C GLY A 171 -11.04 8.26 -6.11
N ASP A 172 -12.27 8.28 -6.63
CA ASP A 172 -13.24 7.20 -6.46
C ASP A 172 -12.70 5.85 -6.96
N ASP A 173 -11.95 5.83 -8.06
CA ASP A 173 -11.34 4.61 -8.63
C ASP A 173 -10.44 3.88 -7.61
N TYR A 174 -9.50 4.59 -6.97
CA TYR A 174 -8.62 3.98 -5.97
C TYR A 174 -9.38 3.62 -4.68
N GLN A 175 -10.38 4.43 -4.33
CA GLN A 175 -11.19 4.16 -3.15
C GLN A 175 -12.09 2.92 -3.30
N GLU A 176 -12.59 2.66 -4.50
CA GLU A 176 -13.30 1.42 -4.82
C GLU A 176 -12.38 0.20 -4.70
N VAL A 177 -11.14 0.30 -5.18
CA VAL A 177 -10.12 -0.75 -5.01
C VAL A 177 -9.85 -1.03 -3.53
N ALA A 178 -9.63 0.01 -2.72
CA ALA A 178 -9.38 -0.15 -1.29
C ALA A 178 -10.59 -0.73 -0.54
N ALA A 179 -11.80 -0.28 -0.86
CA ALA A 179 -13.02 -0.85 -0.28
C ALA A 179 -13.20 -2.33 -0.66
N ALA A 180 -12.89 -2.71 -1.90
CA ALA A 180 -12.92 -4.10 -2.34
C ALA A 180 -11.85 -4.95 -1.62
N ALA A 181 -10.63 -4.42 -1.43
CA ALA A 181 -9.56 -5.08 -0.69
C ALA A 181 -9.94 -5.30 0.78
N GLU A 182 -10.53 -4.28 1.43
CA GLU A 182 -11.01 -4.41 2.81
C GLU A 182 -12.15 -5.44 2.92
N ALA A 183 -13.12 -5.39 2.00
CA ALA A 183 -14.21 -6.37 1.96
C ALA A 183 -13.68 -7.80 1.75
N ARG A 184 -12.66 -7.95 0.90
CA ARG A 184 -11.96 -9.22 0.64
C ARG A 184 -11.27 -9.74 1.90
N LEU A 185 -10.46 -8.91 2.57
CA LEU A 185 -9.81 -9.25 3.83
C LEU A 185 -10.84 -9.66 4.89
N ASN A 186 -11.91 -8.89 5.04
CA ASN A 186 -13.01 -9.17 5.97
C ASN A 186 -13.71 -10.52 5.64
N LYS A 187 -13.90 -10.85 4.35
CA LYS A 187 -14.48 -12.14 3.92
C LYS A 187 -13.56 -13.30 4.28
N ILE A 188 -12.27 -13.20 3.96
CA ILE A 188 -11.27 -14.24 4.26
C ILE A 188 -11.12 -14.43 5.77
N ALA A 189 -11.11 -13.33 6.54
CA ALA A 189 -11.01 -13.37 7.99
C ALA A 189 -12.20 -14.09 8.64
N LYS A 190 -13.42 -13.97 8.11
CA LYS A 190 -14.58 -14.76 8.61
C LYS A 190 -14.39 -16.27 8.41
N GLN A 191 -13.64 -16.67 7.38
CA GLN A 191 -13.39 -18.08 7.08
C GLN A 191 -12.18 -18.64 7.84
N ARG A 192 -11.13 -17.83 8.02
CA ARG A 192 -9.79 -18.28 8.43
C ARG A 192 -9.24 -17.56 9.67
N GLY A 193 -9.85 -16.45 10.08
CA GLY A 193 -9.39 -15.53 11.13
C GLY A 193 -9.99 -15.80 12.50
N GLY A 194 -10.07 -17.07 12.90
CA GLY A 194 -10.53 -17.43 14.25
C GLY A 194 -9.75 -16.69 15.34
N GLU A 195 -10.39 -16.40 16.47
CA GLU A 195 -9.89 -15.45 17.49
C GLU A 195 -8.48 -15.80 18.02
N ALA A 196 -8.13 -17.10 18.06
CA ALA A 196 -6.79 -17.56 18.45
C ALA A 196 -5.66 -17.05 17.53
N ARG A 197 -5.95 -16.73 16.26
CA ARG A 197 -4.99 -16.17 15.29
C ARG A 197 -4.91 -14.64 15.36
N PHE A 198 -5.88 -13.97 15.99
CA PHE A 198 -5.96 -12.51 15.92
C PHE A 198 -4.68 -11.84 16.45
N ALA A 199 -4.11 -12.37 17.53
CA ALA A 199 -2.87 -11.83 18.10
C ALA A 199 -1.66 -11.97 17.16
N SER A 200 -1.55 -13.04 16.37
CA SER A 200 -0.45 -13.16 15.40
C SER A 200 -0.68 -12.30 14.18
N LEU A 201 -1.90 -12.29 13.64
CA LEU A 201 -2.26 -11.47 12.47
C LEU A 201 -2.12 -9.97 12.79
N SER A 202 -2.47 -9.54 14.00
CA SER A 202 -2.25 -8.16 14.45
C SER A 202 -0.77 -7.79 14.46
N ARG A 203 0.13 -8.70 14.88
CA ARG A 203 1.58 -8.45 14.83
C ARG A 203 2.08 -8.32 13.39
N ASP A 204 1.61 -9.18 12.50
CA ASP A 204 2.00 -9.13 11.09
C ASP A 204 1.49 -7.85 10.41
N PHE A 205 0.27 -7.43 10.71
CA PHE A 205 -0.28 -6.14 10.27
C PHE A 205 0.56 -4.96 10.78
N SER A 206 0.87 -4.92 12.09
CA SER A 206 1.70 -3.86 12.68
C SER A 206 3.11 -3.85 12.09
N ALA A 207 3.69 -5.01 11.79
CA ALA A 207 4.99 -5.10 11.15
C ALA A 207 4.97 -4.57 9.72
N ALA A 208 3.96 -4.91 8.92
CA ALA A 208 3.77 -4.33 7.59
C ALA A 208 3.53 -2.81 7.65
N THR A 209 2.77 -2.33 8.64
CA THR A 209 2.54 -0.89 8.86
C THR A 209 3.84 -0.17 9.25
N LEU A 210 4.70 -0.79 10.07
CA LEU A 210 6.02 -0.24 10.38
C LEU A 210 6.94 -0.20 9.15
N LEU A 211 6.82 -1.18 8.26
CA LEU A 211 7.59 -1.21 7.01
C LEU A 211 7.15 -0.10 6.04
N GLU A 212 5.86 0.28 6.06
CA GLU A 212 5.37 1.49 5.38
C GLU A 212 6.00 2.78 5.94
N VAL A 213 6.09 2.91 7.27
CA VAL A 213 6.84 4.03 7.90
C VAL A 213 8.28 4.07 7.37
N GLY A 214 8.94 2.90 7.31
CA GLY A 214 10.28 2.77 6.74
C GLY A 214 10.35 3.15 5.26
N PHE A 215 9.31 2.85 4.49
CA PHE A 215 9.22 3.21 3.07
C PHE A 215 9.13 4.73 2.89
N TRP A 216 8.37 5.44 3.74
CA TRP A 216 8.37 6.90 3.75
C TRP A 216 9.70 7.50 4.20
N GLN A 217 10.29 6.92 5.25
CA GLN A 217 11.57 7.38 5.79
C GLN A 217 12.69 7.24 4.76
N MET A 218 12.71 6.16 3.99
CA MET A 218 13.62 5.97 2.85
C MET A 218 13.55 7.13 1.85
N GLY A 219 12.34 7.64 1.56
CA GLY A 219 12.15 8.82 0.72
C GLY A 219 12.84 10.04 1.30
N LEU A 220 12.59 10.34 2.59
CA LEU A 220 13.15 11.51 3.27
C LEU A 220 14.68 11.48 3.40
N GLU A 221 15.29 10.30 3.53
CA GLU A 221 16.75 10.18 3.67
C GLU A 221 17.53 10.45 2.38
N ARG A 222 16.81 10.59 1.25
CA ARG A 222 17.36 10.98 -0.05
C ARG A 222 17.08 12.43 -0.43
N ALA A 223 16.54 13.21 0.51
CA ALA A 223 16.28 14.65 0.38
C ALA A 223 17.56 15.50 0.30
#